data_AF-A0A930E818-F1
#
_entry.id   AF-A0A930E818-F1
#
_cell.length_a   1.000
_cell.length_b   1.000
_cell.length_c   1.000
_cell.angle_alpha   90.00
_cell.angle_beta   90.00
_cell.angle_gamma   90.00
#
_symmetry.space_group_name_H-M   'P 1'
#
loop_
_entity.id
_entity.type
_entity.pdbx_description
1 polymer ?
#
loop_
_entity_poly.entity_id
_entity_poly.type
_entity_poly.pdbx_seq_one_letter_code
_entity_poly.pdbx_strand_id
1 'polypeptide(L)'
;MKFKKTMFLLTLFILMLEFSSYVLACTGVIVGKGLTTDGSYIFGRNEDFTAEPDHNKNFVVYERGKNQPGAIFKDESNGFTYPIPETRYKYT
;
A
#
# COMPACT_ATOMS: atom_id res chain seq x y z
N MET A 1 3.86 24.66 43.22
CA MET A 1 5.01 23.97 42.57
C MET A 1 4.69 22.55 42.10
N LYS A 2 4.00 21.71 42.89
CA LYS A 2 3.66 20.33 42.48
C LYS A 2 2.79 20.28 41.21
N PHE A 3 1.72 21.07 41.13
CA PHE A 3 0.82 21.09 39.96
C PHE A 3 1.51 21.46 38.63
N LYS A 4 2.39 22.48 38.64
CA LYS A 4 3.19 22.86 37.45
C LYS A 4 4.17 21.76 37.03
N LYS A 5 4.77 21.04 37.99
CA LYS A 5 5.64 19.89 37.70
C LYS A 5 4.84 18.73 37.12
N THR A 6 3.65 18.44 37.66
CA THR A 6 2.76 17.41 37.14
C THR A 6 2.30 17.72 35.72
N MET A 7 1.90 18.97 35.44
CA MET A 7 1.58 19.38 34.06
C MET A 7 2.77 19.23 33.12
N PHE A 8 3.98 19.66 33.53
CA PHE A 8 5.17 19.54 32.70
C PHE A 8 5.52 18.08 32.36
N LEU A 9 5.41 17.17 33.33
CA LEU A 9 5.60 15.73 33.11
C LEU A 9 4.53 15.15 32.18
N LEU A 10 3.28 15.60 32.29
CA LEU A 10 2.20 15.16 31.42
C LEU A 10 2.42 15.61 29.96
N THR A 11 2.83 16.87 29.76
CA THR A 11 3.14 17.40 28.43
C THR A 11 4.34 16.67 27.81
N LEU A 12 5.38 16.38 28.61
CA LEU A 12 6.55 15.63 28.13
C LEU A 12 6.18 14.19 27.74
N PHE A 13 5.31 13.55 28.51
CA PHE A 13 4.82 12.20 28.20
C PHE A 13 4.00 12.17 26.89
N ILE A 14 3.14 13.17 26.67
CA ILE A 14 2.36 13.29 25.42
C ILE A 14 3.28 13.51 24.21
N LEU A 15 4.29 14.38 24.32
CA LEU A 15 5.29 14.62 23.28
C LEU A 15 6.10 13.36 22.92
N MET A 16 6.32 12.44 23.87
CA MET A 16 7.01 11.17 23.60
C MET A 16 6.16 10.15 22.84
N LEU A 17 4.83 10.31 22.81
CA LEU A 17 3.93 9.42 22.07
C LEU A 17 3.84 9.76 20.57
N GLU A 18 4.41 10.87 20.11
CA GLU A 18 4.25 11.38 18.75
C GLU A 18 5.26 10.82 17.72
N PHE A 19 6.17 9.90 18.10
CA PHE A 19 7.25 9.46 17.21
C PHE A 19 6.95 8.28 16.26
N SER A 20 5.72 7.74 16.21
CA SER A 20 5.38 6.70 15.24
C SER A 20 4.90 7.27 13.91
N SER A 21 5.84 7.84 13.14
CA SER A 21 5.58 8.08 11.71
C SER A 21 5.76 6.76 10.95
N TYR A 22 4.64 6.12 10.58
CA TYR A 22 4.67 5.04 9.60
C TYR A 22 5.06 5.66 8.26
N VAL A 23 6.34 5.54 7.89
CA VAL A 23 6.82 5.98 6.58
C VAL A 23 6.39 4.94 5.54
N LEU A 24 5.53 5.36 4.61
CA LEU A 24 5.19 4.56 3.43
C LEU A 24 6.36 4.60 2.43
N ALA A 25 7.34 3.71 2.60
CA ALA A 25 8.68 3.81 1.99
C ALA A 25 8.83 3.15 0.60
N CYS A 26 7.78 3.10 -0.23
CA CYS A 26 7.91 2.52 -1.57
C CYS A 26 8.76 3.41 -2.51
N THR A 27 9.63 2.78 -3.29
CA THR A 27 10.47 3.36 -4.36
C THR A 27 10.07 2.75 -5.69
N GLY A 28 9.82 3.61 -6.69
CA GLY A 28 9.52 3.19 -8.06
C GLY A 28 10.71 3.41 -8.99
N VAL A 29 10.84 2.55 -10.00
CA VAL A 29 11.80 2.71 -11.11
C VAL A 29 11.04 2.60 -12.42
N ILE A 30 11.23 3.56 -13.32
CA ILE A 30 10.67 3.55 -14.66
C ILE A 30 11.80 3.70 -15.66
N VAL A 31 11.95 2.73 -16.56
CA VAL A 31 12.96 2.74 -17.62
C VAL A 31 12.25 2.70 -18.97
N GLY A 32 12.42 3.76 -19.75
CA GLY A 32 11.87 3.82 -21.10
C GLY A 32 12.68 2.94 -22.07
N LYS A 33 12.04 2.48 -23.16
CA LYS A 33 12.67 1.62 -24.18
C LYS A 33 13.98 2.13 -24.79
N GLY A 34 14.25 3.43 -24.75
CA GLY A 34 15.51 4.00 -25.24
C GLY A 34 16.67 3.89 -24.23
N LEU A 35 16.40 3.42 -23.01
CA LEU A 35 17.34 3.32 -21.90
C LEU A 35 17.63 1.85 -21.52
N THR A 36 16.98 0.89 -22.17
CA THR A 36 17.23 -0.55 -22.04
C THR A 36 18.03 -1.07 -23.23
N THR A 37 18.84 -2.11 -23.04
CA THR A 37 19.66 -2.70 -24.11
C THR A 37 18.84 -3.51 -25.12
N ASP A 38 17.65 -3.95 -24.73
CA ASP A 38 16.76 -4.80 -25.52
C ASP A 38 15.49 -4.08 -26.03
N GLY A 39 15.33 -2.79 -25.71
CA GLY A 39 14.16 -2.01 -26.11
C GLY A 39 12.91 -2.28 -25.28
N SER A 40 12.99 -3.04 -24.17
CA SER A 40 11.88 -3.26 -23.25
C SER A 40 11.55 -2.02 -22.41
N TYR A 41 10.33 -1.95 -21.87
CA TYR A 41 9.97 -1.02 -20.81
C TYR A 41 10.10 -1.73 -19.46
N ILE A 42 10.69 -1.08 -18.46
CA ILE A 42 10.77 -1.62 -17.10
C ILE A 42 9.99 -0.71 -16.16
N PHE A 43 9.03 -1.28 -15.45
CA PHE A 43 8.32 -0.64 -14.35
C PHE A 43 8.56 -1.49 -13.09
N GLY A 44 9.39 -0.99 -12.18
CA GLY A 44 9.77 -1.66 -10.94
C GLY A 44 9.26 -0.91 -9.72
N ARG A 45 9.00 -1.64 -8.62
CA ARG A 45 8.62 -1.07 -7.32
C ARG A 45 9.05 -2.01 -6.21
N ASN A 46 9.66 -1.51 -5.13
CA ASN A 46 9.71 -2.24 -3.86
C ASN A 46 8.44 -1.99 -3.04
N GLU A 47 7.99 -3.01 -2.33
CA GLU A 47 6.87 -2.90 -1.41
C GLU A 47 7.40 -3.01 0.02
N ASP A 48 7.69 -1.86 0.60
CA ASP A 48 8.12 -1.76 1.99
C ASP A 48 6.87 -1.75 2.87
N PHE A 49 6.63 -2.85 3.58
CA PHE A 49 5.49 -3.02 4.47
C PHE A 49 6.00 -3.45 5.85
N THR A 50 6.01 -2.51 6.79
CA THR A 50 6.53 -2.72 8.15
C THR A 50 5.43 -2.88 9.20
N ALA A 51 4.16 -2.81 8.78
CA ALA A 51 3.02 -2.86 9.70
C ALA A 51 2.74 -4.27 10.24
N GLU A 52 3.09 -5.33 9.51
CA GLU A 52 2.90 -6.72 9.92
C GLU A 52 4.16 -7.55 9.64
N PRO A 53 4.72 -8.28 10.62
CA PRO A 53 5.87 -9.16 10.42
C PRO A 53 5.62 -10.31 9.42
N ASP A 54 4.38 -10.80 9.31
CA ASP A 54 4.01 -11.96 8.48
C ASP A 54 3.38 -11.55 7.13
N HIS A 55 3.99 -10.61 6.42
CA HIS A 55 3.52 -10.12 5.12
C HIS A 55 4.08 -10.93 3.94
N ASN A 56 3.63 -12.17 3.81
CA ASN A 56 4.09 -13.11 2.79
C ASN A 56 3.79 -12.65 1.35
N LYS A 57 4.78 -12.78 0.46
CA LYS A 57 4.64 -12.45 -0.96
C LYS A 57 4.28 -13.69 -1.76
N ASN A 58 3.11 -13.66 -2.40
CA ASN A 58 2.63 -14.74 -3.28
C ASN A 58 2.63 -14.28 -4.72
N PHE A 59 3.00 -15.19 -5.64
CA PHE A 59 2.80 -15.01 -7.07
C PHE A 59 1.56 -15.80 -7.48
N VAL A 60 0.50 -15.11 -7.89
CA VAL A 60 -0.82 -15.72 -8.16
C VAL A 60 -1.24 -15.37 -9.58
N VAL A 61 -1.67 -16.36 -10.36
CA VAL A 61 -2.21 -16.12 -11.70
C VAL A 61 -3.73 -16.12 -11.63
N TYR A 62 -4.34 -15.03 -12.07
CA TYR A 62 -5.78 -14.89 -12.20
C TYR A 62 -6.17 -15.13 -13.65
N GLU A 63 -6.83 -16.27 -13.92
CA GLU A 63 -7.21 -16.64 -15.28
C GLU A 63 -8.27 -15.70 -15.88
N ARG A 64 -8.23 -15.60 -17.21
CA ARG A 64 -9.26 -14.90 -17.99
C ARG A 64 -10.62 -15.53 -17.72
N GLY A 65 -11.66 -14.72 -17.57
CA GLY A 65 -12.99 -15.23 -17.29
C GLY A 65 -14.07 -14.17 -17.36
N LYS A 66 -15.25 -14.54 -16.85
CA LYS A 66 -16.36 -13.61 -16.64
C LYS A 66 -16.57 -13.38 -15.16
N ASN A 67 -16.73 -12.13 -14.77
CA ASN A 67 -17.19 -11.77 -13.43
C ASN A 67 -18.70 -11.97 -13.33
N GLN A 68 -19.22 -12.06 -12.11
CA GLN A 68 -20.67 -12.15 -11.92
C GLN A 68 -21.36 -10.88 -12.44
N PRO A 69 -22.54 -10.99 -13.08
CA PRO A 69 -23.31 -9.82 -13.50
C PRO A 69 -23.58 -8.87 -12.32
N GLY A 70 -23.26 -7.59 -12.50
CA GLY A 70 -23.43 -6.57 -11.47
C GLY A 70 -22.42 -6.64 -10.32
N ALA A 71 -21.31 -7.38 -10.47
CA ALA A 71 -20.27 -7.44 -9.45
C ALA A 71 -19.72 -6.04 -9.12
N ILE A 72 -19.59 -5.74 -7.83
CA ILE A 72 -19.05 -4.49 -7.29
C ILE A 72 -17.76 -4.81 -6.52
N PHE A 73 -16.68 -4.14 -6.88
CA PHE A 73 -15.49 -4.06 -6.04
C PHE A 73 -15.81 -3.13 -4.87
N LYS A 74 -15.47 -3.56 -3.64
CA LYS A 74 -15.55 -2.72 -2.45
C LYS A 74 -14.20 -2.74 -1.75
N ASP A 75 -13.59 -1.57 -1.59
CA ASP A 75 -12.36 -1.39 -0.82
C ASP A 75 -12.68 -1.47 0.68
N GLU A 76 -12.06 -2.40 1.39
CA GLU A 76 -12.28 -2.60 2.82
C GLU A 76 -11.66 -1.49 3.68
N SER A 77 -10.66 -0.78 3.15
CA SER A 77 -9.92 0.25 3.89
C SER A 77 -10.67 1.58 3.99
N ASN A 78 -11.49 1.90 2.97
CA ASN A 78 -12.12 3.22 2.84
C ASN A 78 -13.57 3.17 2.33
N GLY A 79 -14.10 1.99 1.98
CA GLY A 79 -15.47 1.82 1.51
C GLY A 79 -15.72 2.25 0.06
N PHE A 80 -14.68 2.61 -0.71
CA PHE A 80 -14.79 2.91 -2.13
C PHE A 80 -15.43 1.74 -2.89
N THR A 81 -16.26 2.06 -3.88
CA THR A 81 -16.90 1.03 -4.72
C THR A 81 -16.74 1.30 -6.20
N TYR A 82 -16.61 0.23 -6.99
CA TYR A 82 -16.49 0.32 -8.45
C TYR A 82 -17.16 -0.88 -9.14
N PRO A 83 -17.98 -0.66 -10.20
CA PRO A 83 -18.56 -1.75 -10.96
C PRO A 83 -17.48 -2.52 -11.72
N ILE A 84 -17.40 -3.82 -11.49
CA ILE A 84 -16.40 -4.66 -12.16
C ILE A 84 -16.94 -5.01 -13.56
N PRO A 85 -16.12 -4.89 -14.63
CA PRO A 85 -16.54 -5.26 -15.98
C PRO A 85 -16.90 -6.75 -16.06
N GLU A 86 -17.86 -7.10 -16.93
CA GLU A 86 -18.28 -8.50 -17.12
C GLU A 86 -17.10 -9.38 -17.56
N THR A 87 -16.23 -8.87 -18.44
CA THR A 87 -15.06 -9.61 -18.92
C THR A 87 -13.81 -9.25 -18.13
N ARG A 88 -13.14 -10.26 -17.57
CA ARG A 88 -11.84 -10.14 -16.90
C ARG A 88 -10.74 -10.72 -17.78
N TYR A 89 -9.70 -9.95 -18.04
CA TYR A 89 -8.48 -10.45 -18.69
C TYR A 89 -7.60 -11.23 -17.71
N LYS A 90 -6.72 -12.10 -18.22
CA LYS A 90 -5.73 -12.80 -17.40
C LYS A 90 -4.70 -11.82 -16.85
N TYR A 91 -4.36 -11.89 -15.58
CA TYR A 91 -3.28 -11.11 -14.96
C TYR A 91 -2.55 -11.90 -13.87
N THR A 92 -1.38 -11.41 -13.47
CA THR A 92 -0.51 -11.95 -12.41
C THR A 92 -0.44 -10.99 -11.23
#